data_AF-A0A7S0AB40-F1
#
_entry.id   AF-A0A7S0AB40-F1
#
_cell.length_a   1.000
_cell.length_b   1.000
_cell.length_c   1.000
_cell.angle_alpha   90.00
_cell.angle_beta   90.00
_cell.angle_gamma   90.00
#
_symmetry.space_group_name_H-M   'P 1'
#
loop_
_entity.id
_entity.type
_entity.pdbx_description
1 polymer ?
#
loop_
_entity_poly.entity_id
_entity_poly.type
_entity_poly.pdbx_seq_one_letter_code
_entity_poly.pdbx_strand_id
1 'polypeptide(L)'
;INPQGKVPVLVCRGVSGVEDCVIFESAAIVTWLDEAFPDTDQLLPKTRNARREARLWQYWELAIAEEFWPLSRMQVDGVLWRWGYSPREFDEAKQLMGRGDPFYTAKITNICRGTYLSSAEMLAHQIRITRGFVMLESALSDGRSFLVGGSFSIADVSVLPRLLKAPINGVLATEEHRRAYGHVCAYFERLRARPALIPFRRADDAAWGSGSRCRILSAAGFGPSWLDGLPWWVLVLVGNWRHRVSFRRVSWRDAAGPGDPRVLAGILRGVPRPLPPPQTAAGCGTGGSASWHLHADDALPLCTAVRIVLDMLAQGSSGSERPSPAATALPQVRVSLLDHSLCHNFSRKYLECMPWGELPSLVDSDGEVVFGPMNIVDFACEEAGSVGSLMMPASPKARATVRRWAGWARTGWHYQLLPLYWRDVAGPALFRSFGRDRDALAQALCAALGDPERLEVDALSALQAYDRARAAFEGGASGTVPEEAHGAG
;
A
#
# COMPACT_ATOMS: atom_id res chain seq x y z
N ILE A 1 17.03 -15.89 9.41
CA ILE A 1 15.67 -16.49 9.50
C ILE A 1 14.68 -15.86 8.53
N ASN A 2 14.67 -14.53 8.36
CA ASN A 2 14.01 -13.88 7.21
C ASN A 2 15.08 -13.41 6.22
N PRO A 3 15.08 -13.90 4.97
CA PRO A 3 16.10 -13.52 3.98
C PRO A 3 16.06 -12.03 3.60
N GLN A 4 14.96 -11.33 3.85
CA GLN A 4 14.85 -9.89 3.57
C GLN A 4 15.47 -9.00 4.65
N GLY A 5 15.92 -9.56 5.77
CA GLY A 5 16.38 -8.76 6.92
C GLY A 5 15.28 -7.89 7.55
N LYS A 6 14.00 -8.21 7.32
CA LYS A 6 12.83 -7.49 7.87
C LYS A 6 12.23 -8.21 9.08
N VAL A 7 11.53 -7.44 9.89
CA VAL A 7 10.67 -7.90 10.99
C VAL A 7 9.19 -7.61 10.67
N PRO A 8 8.23 -8.35 11.25
CA PRO A 8 8.37 -9.45 12.21
C PRO A 8 8.73 -10.80 11.55
N VAL A 9 9.24 -11.72 12.39
CA VAL A 9 9.42 -13.14 12.08
C VAL A 9 8.92 -13.94 13.27
N LEU A 10 8.05 -14.92 13.02
CA LEU A 10 7.60 -15.90 13.99
C LEU A 10 8.36 -17.21 13.80
N VAL A 11 8.90 -17.75 14.90
CA VAL A 11 9.48 -19.09 14.96
C VAL A 11 8.64 -19.89 15.95
N CYS A 12 7.86 -20.84 15.43
CA CYS A 12 7.06 -21.76 16.24
C CYS A 12 7.83 -23.07 16.38
N ARG A 13 8.07 -23.52 17.62
CA ARG A 13 8.74 -24.80 17.92
C ARG A 13 8.12 -25.47 19.14
N GLY A 14 7.85 -26.78 19.03
CA GLY A 14 7.42 -27.61 20.16
C GLY A 14 6.06 -27.22 20.75
N VAL A 15 5.20 -26.56 19.98
CA VAL A 15 3.83 -26.25 20.39
C VAL A 15 2.94 -27.45 20.10
N SER A 16 2.27 -27.99 21.13
CA SER A 16 1.42 -29.17 20.97
C SER A 16 0.34 -28.96 19.91
N GLY A 17 0.19 -29.91 18.99
CA GLY A 17 -0.79 -29.84 17.90
C GLY A 17 -0.44 -28.86 16.77
N VAL A 18 0.68 -28.15 16.85
CA VAL A 18 1.12 -27.18 15.84
C VAL A 18 2.50 -27.55 15.33
N GLU A 19 2.62 -27.71 14.01
CA GLU A 19 3.89 -28.08 13.39
C GLU A 19 4.93 -26.94 13.49
N ASP A 20 6.18 -27.30 13.76
CA ASP A 20 7.32 -26.40 13.76
C ASP A 20 7.39 -25.61 12.43
N CYS A 21 7.53 -24.29 12.52
CA CYS A 21 7.58 -23.44 11.33
C CYS A 21 8.29 -22.11 11.58
N VAL A 22 8.73 -21.49 10.47
CA VAL A 22 9.21 -20.11 10.43
C VAL A 22 8.37 -19.31 9.45
N ILE A 23 7.68 -18.30 9.95
CA ILE A 23 6.77 -17.45 9.17
C ILE A 23 7.26 -16.01 9.27
N PHE A 24 7.27 -15.31 8.15
CA PHE A 24 7.55 -13.88 8.06
C PHE A 24 6.45 -13.22 7.21
N GLU A 25 6.42 -11.89 7.19
CA GLU A 25 5.27 -11.06 6.81
C GLU A 25 4.19 -11.04 7.90
N SER A 26 3.86 -9.83 8.39
CA SER A 26 2.90 -9.64 9.50
C SER A 26 1.53 -10.21 9.17
N ALA A 27 1.00 -9.97 7.96
CA ALA A 27 -0.30 -10.49 7.55
C ALA A 27 -0.34 -12.03 7.50
N ALA A 28 0.75 -12.67 7.05
CA ALA A 28 0.87 -14.13 7.05
C ALA A 28 0.96 -14.69 8.48
N ILE A 29 1.72 -14.04 9.36
CA ILE A 29 1.85 -14.41 10.78
C ILE A 29 0.49 -14.31 11.48
N VAL A 30 -0.21 -13.18 11.40
CA VAL A 30 -1.48 -12.97 12.10
C VAL A 30 -2.55 -13.93 11.58
N THR A 31 -2.59 -14.17 10.28
CA THR A 31 -3.52 -15.15 9.69
C THR A 31 -3.22 -16.57 10.16
N TRP A 32 -1.94 -16.95 10.19
CA TRP A 32 -1.55 -18.27 10.68
C TRP A 32 -1.86 -18.45 12.16
N LEU A 33 -1.64 -17.42 12.99
CA LEU A 33 -1.98 -17.46 14.42
C LEU A 33 -3.48 -17.66 14.63
N ASP A 34 -4.32 -17.14 13.75
CA ASP A 34 -5.76 -17.39 13.80
C ASP A 34 -6.08 -18.85 13.42
N GLU A 35 -5.60 -19.29 12.26
CA GLU A 35 -5.92 -20.60 11.70
C GLU A 35 -5.27 -21.79 12.46
N ALA A 36 -4.12 -21.59 13.11
CA ALA A 36 -3.38 -22.64 13.82
C ALA A 36 -3.94 -22.97 15.20
N PHE A 37 -4.79 -22.09 15.76
CA PHE A 37 -5.39 -22.25 17.08
C PHE A 37 -6.92 -22.19 16.98
N PRO A 38 -7.57 -23.19 16.36
CA PRO A 38 -9.00 -23.15 16.05
C PRO A 38 -9.92 -23.09 17.29
N ASP A 39 -9.41 -23.45 18.46
CA ASP A 39 -10.14 -23.43 19.74
C ASP A 39 -10.26 -22.02 20.35
N THR A 40 -9.65 -21.00 19.74
CA THR A 40 -9.80 -19.60 20.15
C THR A 40 -10.92 -18.89 19.40
N ASP A 41 -11.35 -17.74 19.91
CA ASP A 41 -12.23 -16.83 19.16
C ASP A 41 -11.52 -16.37 17.87
N GLN A 42 -11.90 -16.97 16.75
CA GLN A 42 -11.32 -16.70 15.43
C GLN A 42 -11.60 -15.25 15.00
N LEU A 43 -10.54 -14.55 14.61
CA LEU A 43 -10.54 -13.18 14.12
C LEU A 43 -10.80 -13.10 12.61
N LEU A 44 -10.51 -14.16 11.86
CA LEU A 44 -10.89 -14.29 10.47
C LEU A 44 -12.39 -14.63 10.40
N PRO A 45 -13.22 -13.84 9.70
CA PRO A 45 -14.65 -14.10 9.63
C PRO A 45 -15.00 -15.46 9.02
N LYS A 46 -16.16 -16.01 9.39
CA LYS A 46 -16.61 -17.33 8.90
C LYS A 46 -17.25 -17.31 7.52
N THR A 47 -17.90 -16.19 7.17
CA THR A 47 -18.55 -16.06 5.86
C THR A 47 -17.53 -15.63 4.81
N ARG A 48 -17.72 -16.10 3.58
CA ARG A 48 -16.88 -15.76 2.43
C ARG A 48 -16.72 -14.24 2.26
N ASN A 49 -17.85 -13.52 2.18
CA ASN A 49 -17.82 -12.08 1.91
C ASN A 49 -17.12 -11.29 3.02
N ALA A 50 -17.31 -11.69 4.29
CA ALA A 50 -16.61 -11.06 5.40
C ALA A 50 -15.10 -11.40 5.41
N ARG A 51 -14.69 -12.61 5.00
CA ARG A 51 -13.26 -12.93 4.80
C ARG A 51 -12.65 -12.06 3.72
N ARG A 52 -13.31 -11.95 2.56
CA ARG A 52 -12.91 -11.08 1.46
C ARG A 52 -12.69 -9.65 1.97
N GLU A 53 -13.69 -9.07 2.63
CA GLU A 53 -13.57 -7.71 3.20
C GLU A 53 -12.41 -7.60 4.19
N ALA A 54 -12.22 -8.58 5.07
CA ALA A 54 -11.09 -8.59 5.99
C ALA A 54 -9.73 -8.59 5.26
N ARG A 55 -9.58 -9.38 4.20
CA ARG A 55 -8.37 -9.41 3.36
C ARG A 55 -8.13 -8.10 2.62
N LEU A 56 -9.20 -7.43 2.17
CA LEU A 56 -9.09 -6.10 1.56
C LEU A 56 -8.52 -5.08 2.55
N TRP A 57 -8.92 -5.13 3.83
CA TRP A 57 -8.35 -4.28 4.87
C TRP A 57 -6.89 -4.62 5.22
N GLN A 58 -6.50 -5.90 5.17
CA GLN A 58 -5.08 -6.28 5.29
C GLN A 58 -4.26 -5.69 4.15
N TYR A 59 -4.79 -5.73 2.93
CA TYR A 59 -4.11 -5.18 1.77
C TYR A 59 -4.06 -3.66 1.78
N TRP A 60 -5.15 -3.02 2.20
CA TRP A 60 -5.19 -1.58 2.46
C TRP A 60 -4.06 -1.21 3.42
N GLU A 61 -3.87 -1.96 4.51
CA GLU A 61 -2.79 -1.62 5.44
C GLU A 61 -1.42 -1.74 4.78
N LEU A 62 -1.18 -2.79 4.01
CA LEU A 62 0.09 -2.98 3.32
C LEU A 62 0.36 -1.88 2.28
N ALA A 63 -0.65 -1.51 1.48
CA ALA A 63 -0.52 -0.41 0.52
C ALA A 63 -0.23 0.93 1.23
N ILE A 64 -0.95 1.23 2.32
CA ILE A 64 -0.70 2.43 3.11
C ILE A 64 0.64 2.36 3.83
N ALA A 65 1.11 1.18 4.22
CA ALA A 65 2.42 1.00 4.82
C ALA A 65 3.55 1.45 3.91
N GLU A 66 3.42 1.19 2.62
CA GLU A 66 4.40 1.50 1.59
C GLU A 66 4.49 3.00 1.33
N GLU A 67 3.40 3.73 1.54
CA GLU A 67 3.41 5.19 1.48
C GLU A 67 3.94 5.81 2.78
N PHE A 68 3.53 5.26 3.93
CA PHE A 68 4.01 5.70 5.23
C PHE A 68 5.50 5.51 5.40
N TRP A 69 6.06 4.41 4.93
CA TRP A 69 7.43 4.03 5.28
C TRP A 69 8.45 5.04 4.76
N PRO A 70 8.51 5.40 3.46
CA PRO A 70 9.42 6.40 2.94
C PRO A 70 9.21 7.77 3.59
N LEU A 71 7.94 8.18 3.74
CA LEU A 71 7.59 9.47 4.33
C LEU A 71 8.02 9.55 5.80
N SER A 72 7.78 8.49 6.58
CA SER A 72 8.16 8.39 7.99
C SER A 72 9.66 8.40 8.17
N ARG A 73 10.40 7.62 7.34
CA ARG A 73 11.86 7.64 7.35
C ARG A 73 12.37 9.06 7.14
N MET A 74 11.88 9.75 6.13
CA MET A 74 12.31 11.10 5.82
C MET A 74 11.93 12.12 6.89
N GLN A 75 10.65 12.17 7.25
CA GLN A 75 10.09 13.23 8.09
C GLN A 75 10.35 13.04 9.57
N VAL A 76 10.54 11.80 10.02
CA VAL A 76 10.62 11.44 11.43
C VAL A 76 12.00 10.88 11.71
N ASP A 77 12.33 9.69 11.21
CA ASP A 77 13.60 9.04 11.57
C ASP A 77 14.82 9.90 11.20
N GLY A 78 14.82 10.52 10.03
CA GLY A 78 15.90 11.42 9.62
C GLY A 78 16.09 12.60 10.56
N VAL A 79 14.99 13.19 11.05
CA VAL A 79 15.04 14.27 12.06
C VAL A 79 15.59 13.73 13.37
N LEU A 80 15.12 12.56 13.80
CA LEU A 80 15.57 11.92 15.04
C LEU A 80 17.05 11.57 14.99
N TRP A 81 17.54 11.07 13.86
CA TRP A 81 18.96 10.74 13.68
C TRP A 81 19.83 11.99 13.66
N ARG A 82 19.42 13.05 12.95
CA ARG A 82 20.13 14.33 12.97
C ARG A 82 20.22 14.93 14.37
N TRP A 83 19.19 14.72 15.18
CA TRP A 83 19.20 15.18 16.55
C TRP A 83 20.07 14.30 17.47
N GLY A 84 19.82 12.98 17.42
CA GLY A 84 20.37 12.00 18.36
C GLY A 84 21.84 11.66 18.13
N TYR A 85 22.35 11.82 16.91
CA TYR A 85 23.74 11.51 16.55
C TYR A 85 24.50 12.77 16.15
N SER A 86 25.77 12.87 16.57
CA SER A 86 26.76 13.70 15.88
C SER A 86 27.00 13.17 14.46
N PRO A 87 27.53 14.01 13.54
CA PRO A 87 27.90 13.54 12.20
C PRO A 87 28.82 12.30 12.23
N ARG A 88 29.80 12.28 13.13
CA ARG A 88 30.72 11.13 13.29
C ARG A 88 30.00 9.88 13.83
N GLU A 89 29.21 10.01 14.89
CA GLU A 89 28.47 8.87 15.45
C GLU A 89 27.46 8.32 14.43
N PHE A 90 26.84 9.19 13.63
CA PHE A 90 25.96 8.78 12.55
C PHE A 90 26.72 7.99 11.46
N ASP A 91 27.91 8.46 11.09
CA ASP A 91 28.77 7.78 10.12
C ASP A 91 29.26 6.40 10.61
N GLU A 92 29.52 6.26 11.91
CA GLU A 92 29.84 4.96 12.52
C GLU A 92 28.59 4.06 12.59
N ALA A 93 27.45 4.60 13.05
CA ALA A 93 26.20 3.86 13.18
C ALA A 93 25.66 3.35 11.84
N LYS A 94 25.76 4.13 10.76
CA LYS A 94 25.28 3.71 9.43
C LYS A 94 26.09 2.54 8.86
N GLN A 95 27.39 2.45 9.16
CA GLN A 95 28.23 1.32 8.75
C GLN A 95 27.81 0.04 9.47
N LEU A 96 27.52 0.15 10.78
CA LEU A 96 27.01 -0.96 11.60
C LEU A 96 25.62 -1.41 11.14
N MET A 97 24.69 -0.47 10.92
CA MET A 97 23.32 -0.78 10.48
C MET A 97 23.29 -1.40 9.08
N GLY A 98 24.11 -0.92 8.16
CA GLY A 98 24.20 -1.45 6.80
C GLY A 98 25.00 -2.73 6.69
N ARG A 99 25.76 -3.13 7.73
CA ARG A 99 26.72 -4.24 7.68
C ARG A 99 27.64 -4.16 6.45
N GLY A 100 28.00 -2.94 6.05
CA GLY A 100 28.79 -2.66 4.85
C GLY A 100 28.04 -2.70 3.51
N ASP A 101 26.72 -2.88 3.47
CA ASP A 101 25.94 -2.77 2.22
C ASP A 101 25.90 -1.30 1.74
N PRO A 102 26.54 -0.98 0.59
CA PRO A 102 26.62 0.39 0.09
C PRO A 102 25.25 0.97 -0.26
N PHE A 103 24.28 0.16 -0.70
CA PHE A 103 22.94 0.63 -1.03
C PHE A 103 22.18 1.04 0.21
N TYR A 104 22.24 0.21 1.25
CA TYR A 104 21.64 0.54 2.54
C TYR A 104 22.29 1.78 3.17
N THR A 105 23.62 1.86 3.14
CA THR A 105 24.36 3.03 3.66
C THR A 105 24.02 4.31 2.90
N ALA A 106 23.91 4.28 1.57
CA ALA A 106 23.49 5.42 0.77
C ALA A 106 22.07 5.87 1.11
N LYS A 107 21.15 4.91 1.24
CA LYS A 107 19.75 5.16 1.63
C LYS A 107 19.64 5.85 2.98
N ILE A 108 20.30 5.31 4.01
CA ILE A 108 20.31 5.88 5.37
C ILE A 108 20.95 7.28 5.37
N THR A 109 22.02 7.47 4.59
CA THR A 109 22.65 8.77 4.40
C THR A 109 21.66 9.78 3.81
N ASN A 110 20.93 9.42 2.76
CA ASN A 110 19.94 10.30 2.14
C ASN A 110 18.78 10.63 3.09
N ILE A 111 18.32 9.67 3.91
CA ILE A 111 17.29 9.92 4.92
C ILE A 111 17.79 10.95 5.95
N CYS A 112 19.00 10.75 6.49
CA CYS A 112 19.60 11.67 7.44
C CYS A 112 19.91 13.04 6.82
N ARG A 113 20.22 13.10 5.52
CA ARG A 113 20.43 14.38 4.82
C ARG A 113 19.14 15.10 4.43
N GLY A 114 17.99 14.43 4.54
CA GLY A 114 16.73 15.00 4.07
C GLY A 114 16.58 14.96 2.54
N THR A 115 17.31 14.08 1.86
CA THR A 115 17.36 13.95 0.38
C THR A 115 16.86 12.61 -0.14
N TYR A 116 16.30 11.75 0.72
CA TYR A 116 15.74 10.46 0.34
C TYR A 116 14.52 10.54 -0.60
N LEU A 117 13.75 11.61 -0.50
CA LEU A 117 12.56 11.94 -1.28
C LEU A 117 12.65 13.43 -1.61
N SER A 118 12.29 13.78 -2.84
CA SER A 118 12.02 15.15 -3.25
C SER A 118 10.72 15.67 -2.62
N SER A 119 10.51 16.99 -2.65
CA SER A 119 9.26 17.59 -2.16
C SER A 119 8.02 17.09 -2.90
N ALA A 120 8.13 16.85 -4.21
CA ALA A 120 7.05 16.30 -5.03
C ALA A 120 6.72 14.84 -4.63
N GLU A 121 7.75 14.00 -4.40
CA GLU A 121 7.53 12.63 -3.94
C GLU A 121 6.91 12.58 -2.54
N MET A 122 7.39 13.43 -1.62
CA MET A 122 6.80 13.55 -0.29
C MET A 122 5.33 13.97 -0.35
N LEU A 123 4.99 14.91 -1.23
CA LEU A 123 3.62 15.34 -1.47
C LEU A 123 2.76 14.18 -2.03
N ALA A 124 3.28 13.46 -3.02
CA ALA A 124 2.57 12.32 -3.60
C ALA A 124 2.30 11.21 -2.58
N HIS A 125 3.28 10.87 -1.74
CA HIS A 125 3.10 9.95 -0.61
C HIS A 125 2.00 10.45 0.34
N GLN A 126 2.03 11.73 0.70
CA GLN A 126 1.05 12.32 1.61
C GLN A 126 -0.37 12.25 1.03
N ILE A 127 -0.56 12.56 -0.26
CA ILE A 127 -1.86 12.48 -0.92
C ILE A 127 -2.38 11.03 -0.97
N ARG A 128 -1.54 10.05 -1.29
CA ARG A 128 -1.96 8.63 -1.31
C ARG A 128 -2.36 8.14 0.08
N ILE A 129 -1.63 8.55 1.13
CA ILE A 129 -2.03 8.29 2.51
C ILE A 129 -3.39 8.92 2.82
N THR A 130 -3.60 10.19 2.43
CA THR A 130 -4.89 10.88 2.60
C THR A 130 -6.03 10.08 1.99
N ARG A 131 -5.90 9.64 0.72
CA ARG A 131 -6.91 8.83 0.04
C ARG A 131 -7.22 7.53 0.78
N GLY A 132 -6.20 6.88 1.33
CA GLY A 132 -6.39 5.71 2.20
C GLY A 132 -7.22 5.99 3.45
N PHE A 133 -6.95 7.10 4.13
CA PHE A 133 -7.73 7.51 5.31
C PHE A 133 -9.16 7.95 4.96
N VAL A 134 -9.36 8.56 3.79
CA VAL A 134 -10.70 8.86 3.27
C VAL A 134 -11.50 7.58 3.07
N MET A 135 -10.89 6.55 2.47
CA MET A 135 -11.52 5.23 2.33
C MET A 135 -11.89 4.61 3.69
N LEU A 136 -11.00 4.71 4.68
CA LEU A 136 -11.26 4.21 6.03
C LEU A 136 -12.41 4.96 6.72
N GLU A 137 -12.41 6.29 6.65
CA GLU A 137 -13.49 7.14 7.20
C GLU A 137 -14.84 6.81 6.58
N SER A 138 -14.83 6.71 5.25
CA SER A 138 -15.96 6.31 4.45
C SER A 138 -16.53 4.95 4.87
N ALA A 139 -15.67 3.94 5.05
CA ALA A 139 -16.11 2.61 5.46
C ALA A 139 -16.70 2.58 6.87
N LEU A 140 -16.31 3.51 7.74
CA LEU A 140 -16.81 3.63 9.11
C LEU A 140 -18.01 4.60 9.25
N SER A 141 -18.41 5.26 8.16
CA SER A 141 -19.44 6.30 8.18
C SER A 141 -20.87 5.77 8.41
N ASP A 142 -21.10 4.47 8.21
CA ASP A 142 -22.36 3.80 8.52
C ASP A 142 -22.54 3.49 10.02
N GLY A 143 -21.58 3.88 10.85
CA GLY A 143 -21.64 3.70 12.30
C GLY A 143 -21.26 2.29 12.78
N ARG A 144 -20.73 1.42 11.90
CA ARG A 144 -20.24 0.09 12.31
C ARG A 144 -19.22 0.16 13.43
N SER A 145 -19.23 -0.85 14.30
CA SER A 145 -18.31 -0.94 15.43
C SER A 145 -16.88 -1.24 14.98
N PHE A 146 -16.74 -2.14 13.98
CA PHE A 146 -15.48 -2.66 13.46
C PHE A 146 -15.50 -2.73 11.94
N LEU A 147 -14.35 -2.95 11.30
CA LEU A 147 -14.24 -2.83 9.84
C LEU A 147 -15.08 -3.83 9.07
N VAL A 148 -15.26 -5.03 9.60
CA VAL A 148 -16.05 -6.11 8.98
C VAL A 148 -17.30 -6.38 9.82
N GLY A 149 -18.06 -5.31 10.09
CA GLY A 149 -19.35 -5.37 10.77
C GLY A 149 -19.29 -5.21 12.30
N GLY A 150 -20.02 -6.06 13.01
CA GLY A 150 -20.28 -5.90 14.45
C GLY A 150 -19.19 -6.43 15.39
N SER A 151 -18.21 -7.18 14.88
CA SER A 151 -17.23 -7.90 15.68
C SER A 151 -15.79 -7.53 15.31
N PHE A 152 -14.92 -7.48 16.33
CA PHE A 152 -13.49 -7.27 16.15
C PHE A 152 -12.89 -8.44 15.37
N SER A 153 -12.09 -8.12 14.36
CA SER A 153 -11.59 -9.08 13.38
C SER A 153 -10.11 -8.82 13.03
N ILE A 154 -9.56 -9.68 12.18
CA ILE A 154 -8.21 -9.52 11.65
C ILE A 154 -8.04 -8.23 10.84
N ALA A 155 -9.12 -7.68 10.27
CA ALA A 155 -9.11 -6.39 9.59
C ALA A 155 -8.68 -5.27 10.55
N ASP A 156 -9.27 -5.27 11.75
CA ASP A 156 -9.02 -4.26 12.77
C ASP A 156 -7.60 -4.37 13.34
N VAL A 157 -7.14 -5.59 13.58
CA VAL A 157 -5.73 -5.87 13.95
C VAL A 157 -4.77 -5.32 12.91
N SER A 158 -5.11 -5.47 11.63
CA SER A 158 -4.23 -5.12 10.52
C SER A 158 -4.14 -3.61 10.34
N VAL A 159 -5.25 -2.86 10.43
CA VAL A 159 -5.27 -1.40 10.26
C VAL A 159 -4.63 -0.64 11.43
N LEU A 160 -4.69 -1.19 12.64
CA LEU A 160 -4.28 -0.53 13.88
C LEU A 160 -2.86 0.09 13.86
N PRO A 161 -1.80 -0.56 13.36
CA PRO A 161 -0.46 0.03 13.32
C PRO A 161 -0.38 1.35 12.54
N ARG A 162 -1.22 1.53 11.52
CA ARG A 162 -1.28 2.78 10.75
C ARG A 162 -1.97 3.88 11.53
N LEU A 163 -3.01 3.56 12.28
CA LEU A 163 -3.69 4.51 13.16
C LEU A 163 -2.76 5.02 14.26
N LEU A 164 -1.96 4.12 14.87
CA LEU A 164 -0.94 4.51 15.86
C LEU A 164 0.12 5.46 15.26
N LYS A 165 0.49 5.25 14.00
CA LYS A 165 1.52 6.06 13.31
C LYS A 165 0.99 7.32 12.63
N ALA A 166 -0.32 7.45 12.45
CA ALA A 166 -0.91 8.54 11.67
C ALA A 166 -0.46 9.92 12.18
N PRO A 167 -0.60 10.26 13.49
CA PRO A 167 -0.26 11.59 13.98
C PRO A 167 1.21 11.96 13.78
N ILE A 168 2.09 10.98 14.01
CA ILE A 168 3.55 11.15 13.86
C ILE A 168 3.91 11.52 12.42
N ASN A 169 3.17 10.98 11.44
CA ASN A 169 3.36 11.25 10.01
C ASN A 169 2.51 12.42 9.49
N GLY A 170 1.91 13.21 10.38
CA GLY A 170 1.16 14.43 10.03
C GLY A 170 -0.32 14.20 9.70
N VAL A 171 -0.78 12.97 9.71
CA VAL A 171 -2.18 12.59 9.46
C VAL A 171 -2.90 12.52 10.80
N LEU A 172 -4.07 13.13 10.97
CA LEU A 172 -4.74 13.23 12.30
C LEU A 172 -3.93 14.00 13.37
N ALA A 173 -2.86 14.68 12.97
CA ALA A 173 -1.99 15.45 13.86
C ALA A 173 -2.65 16.75 14.38
N THR A 174 -3.60 17.31 13.63
CA THR A 174 -4.29 18.57 13.95
C THR A 174 -5.75 18.31 14.36
N GLU A 175 -6.33 19.27 15.07
CA GLU A 175 -7.74 19.21 15.45
C GLU A 175 -8.67 19.23 14.23
N GLU A 176 -8.29 20.00 13.21
CA GLU A 176 -8.99 20.04 11.93
C GLU A 176 -9.02 18.66 11.25
N HIS A 177 -7.91 17.94 11.25
CA HIS A 177 -7.89 16.57 10.70
C HIS A 177 -8.76 15.63 11.51
N ARG A 178 -8.65 15.66 12.84
CA ARG A 178 -9.47 14.77 13.68
C ARG A 178 -10.97 15.02 13.47
N ARG A 179 -11.37 16.28 13.28
CA ARG A 179 -12.75 16.62 12.91
C ARG A 179 -13.15 16.08 11.54
N ALA A 180 -12.26 16.14 10.56
CA ALA A 180 -12.51 15.62 9.21
C ALA A 180 -12.55 14.08 9.14
N TYR A 181 -11.94 13.39 10.11
CA TYR A 181 -11.87 11.93 10.22
C TYR A 181 -12.53 11.44 11.52
N GLY A 182 -13.72 11.96 11.82
CA GLY A 182 -14.41 11.72 13.08
C GLY A 182 -14.76 10.24 13.32
N HIS A 183 -15.15 9.52 12.27
CA HIS A 183 -15.47 8.09 12.37
C HIS A 183 -14.22 7.25 12.66
N VAL A 184 -13.10 7.55 11.99
CA VAL A 184 -11.79 6.92 12.25
C VAL A 184 -11.34 7.21 13.68
N CYS A 185 -11.49 8.46 14.16
CA CYS A 185 -11.15 8.81 15.55
C CYS A 185 -11.96 7.98 16.55
N ALA A 186 -13.29 7.93 16.39
CA ALA A 186 -14.16 7.16 17.27
C ALA A 186 -13.86 5.66 17.23
N TYR A 187 -13.59 5.12 16.04
CA TYR A 187 -13.17 3.74 15.83
C TYR A 187 -11.86 3.43 16.55
N PHE A 188 -10.84 4.29 16.39
CA PHE A 188 -9.55 4.10 17.02
C PHE A 188 -9.63 4.10 18.55
N GLU A 189 -10.44 4.98 19.15
CA GLU A 189 -10.64 4.99 20.60
C GLU A 189 -11.31 3.69 21.09
N ARG A 190 -12.27 3.13 20.33
CA ARG A 190 -12.82 1.80 20.63
C ARG A 190 -11.75 0.70 20.57
N LEU A 191 -10.88 0.72 19.56
CA LEU A 191 -9.78 -0.25 19.47
C LEU A 191 -8.89 -0.13 20.71
N ARG A 192 -8.41 1.07 21.03
CA ARG A 192 -7.52 1.32 22.16
C ARG A 192 -8.10 0.87 23.48
N ALA A 193 -9.41 0.96 23.66
CA ALA A 193 -10.11 0.51 24.87
C ALA A 193 -9.96 -1.00 25.13
N ARG A 194 -9.60 -1.82 24.13
CA ARG A 194 -9.52 -3.28 24.27
C ARG A 194 -8.40 -3.72 25.22
N PRO A 195 -8.66 -4.69 26.13
CA PRO A 195 -7.66 -5.19 27.07
C PRO A 195 -6.36 -5.64 26.43
N ALA A 196 -6.44 -6.33 25.29
CA ALA A 196 -5.27 -6.80 24.53
C ALA A 196 -4.34 -5.68 24.07
N LEU A 197 -4.83 -4.44 23.94
CA LEU A 197 -4.03 -3.28 23.55
C LEU A 197 -3.52 -2.47 24.73
N ILE A 198 -4.05 -2.67 25.94
CA ILE A 198 -3.61 -1.93 27.15
C ILE A 198 -2.09 -2.06 27.39
N PRO A 199 -1.46 -3.25 27.30
CA PRO A 199 -0.01 -3.39 27.51
C PRO A 199 0.82 -2.68 26.44
N PHE A 200 0.26 -2.49 25.25
CA PHE A 200 0.92 -1.81 24.13
C PHE A 200 0.62 -0.32 24.11
N ARG A 201 -0.26 0.17 25.01
CA ARG A 201 -0.52 1.60 25.13
C ARG A 201 0.77 2.28 25.55
N ARG A 202 1.25 3.18 24.71
CA ARG A 202 2.38 4.03 25.07
C ARG A 202 1.87 5.25 25.82
N ALA A 203 2.70 5.80 26.71
CA ALA A 203 2.35 7.00 27.48
C ALA A 203 2.03 8.22 26.59
N ASP A 204 2.42 8.17 25.31
CA ASP A 204 2.18 9.16 24.27
C ASP A 204 1.08 8.77 23.27
N ASP A 205 0.39 7.64 23.41
CA ASP A 205 -0.86 7.40 22.65
C ASP A 205 -1.94 8.46 23.01
N ALA A 206 -1.70 9.24 24.07
CA ALA A 206 -2.37 10.51 24.35
C ALA A 206 -2.13 11.60 23.27
N ALA A 207 -1.36 11.35 22.20
CA ALA A 207 -1.12 12.26 21.08
C ALA A 207 -2.42 12.67 20.34
N TRP A 208 -3.50 11.90 20.50
CA TRP A 208 -4.83 12.29 20.02
C TRP A 208 -5.53 13.32 20.92
N GLY A 209 -5.10 13.45 22.18
CA GLY A 209 -5.83 14.15 23.25
C GLY A 209 -5.27 15.49 23.73
N SER A 210 -4.12 15.98 23.24
CA SER A 210 -3.68 17.33 23.63
C SER A 210 -2.93 18.06 22.53
N GLY A 211 -3.46 19.21 22.12
CA GLY A 211 -2.85 20.07 21.14
C GLY A 211 -1.37 20.35 21.47
N SER A 212 -0.51 20.22 20.46
CA SER A 212 0.81 20.86 20.36
C SER A 212 2.02 20.33 21.18
N ARG A 213 1.92 19.26 21.98
CA ARG A 213 3.11 18.68 22.66
C ARG A 213 3.31 17.21 22.32
N CYS A 214 3.98 16.95 21.20
CA CYS A 214 4.39 15.61 20.80
C CYS A 214 5.40 15.03 21.80
N ARG A 215 5.03 13.92 22.46
CA ARG A 215 5.94 13.07 23.26
C ARG A 215 6.49 11.91 22.40
N ILE A 216 6.95 12.23 21.20
CA ILE A 216 7.29 11.25 20.14
C ILE A 216 8.52 10.40 20.50
N LEU A 217 9.42 10.92 21.35
CA LEU A 217 10.79 10.44 21.44
C LEU A 217 10.94 9.28 22.42
N SER A 218 10.32 9.39 23.60
CA SER A 218 10.26 8.27 24.55
C SER A 218 9.52 7.05 23.98
N ALA A 219 8.51 7.28 23.15
CA ALA A 219 7.66 6.26 22.57
C ALA A 219 8.32 5.42 21.47
N ALA A 220 9.18 6.05 20.67
CA ALA A 220 9.94 5.37 19.65
C ALA A 220 11.17 4.64 20.23
N GLY A 221 11.43 4.79 21.54
CA GLY A 221 12.67 4.33 22.17
C GLY A 221 13.90 5.13 21.72
N PHE A 222 13.69 6.32 21.16
CA PHE A 222 14.74 7.14 20.58
C PHE A 222 14.90 8.45 21.34
N GLY A 223 16.01 8.56 22.05
CA GLY A 223 16.44 9.79 22.70
C GLY A 223 15.95 9.93 24.15
N PRO A 224 16.49 10.91 24.88
CA PRO A 224 16.15 11.12 26.27
C PRO A 224 14.72 11.65 26.45
N SER A 225 14.06 11.26 27.53
CA SER A 225 12.68 11.67 27.87
C SER A 225 12.50 13.19 28.03
N TRP A 226 13.57 13.97 28.26
CA TRP A 226 13.46 15.42 28.36
C TRP A 226 13.12 16.10 27.03
N LEU A 227 13.30 15.40 25.90
CA LEU A 227 12.87 15.93 24.60
C LEU A 227 11.35 15.88 24.42
N ASP A 228 10.64 15.15 25.28
CA ASP A 228 9.18 15.07 25.24
C ASP A 228 8.56 16.44 25.52
N GLY A 229 7.73 16.91 24.58
CA GLY A 229 7.06 18.21 24.68
C GLY A 229 7.77 19.37 23.98
N LEU A 230 8.96 19.16 23.41
CA LEU A 230 9.55 20.12 22.47
C LEU A 230 8.69 20.21 21.19
N PRO A 231 8.42 21.43 20.67
CA PRO A 231 7.75 21.56 19.39
C PRO A 231 8.58 20.92 18.27
N TRP A 232 7.91 20.19 17.37
CA TRP A 232 8.58 19.45 16.29
C TRP A 232 9.50 20.32 15.42
N TRP A 233 9.13 21.58 15.18
CA TRP A 233 9.94 22.52 14.39
C TRP A 233 11.28 22.85 15.05
N VAL A 234 11.37 22.81 16.39
CA VAL A 234 12.62 23.00 17.14
C VAL A 234 13.58 21.84 16.87
N LEU A 235 13.06 20.60 16.92
CA LEU A 235 13.84 19.39 16.63
C LEU A 235 14.40 19.42 15.20
N VAL A 236 13.58 19.84 14.23
CA VAL A 236 14.00 20.01 12.84
C VAL A 236 15.10 21.07 12.73
N LEU A 237 14.89 22.26 13.32
CA LEU A 237 15.81 23.38 13.19
C LEU A 237 17.22 23.08 13.76
N VAL A 238 17.29 22.53 14.97
CA VAL A 238 18.57 22.19 15.59
C VAL A 238 19.23 21.01 14.89
N GLY A 239 18.47 19.96 14.52
CA GLY A 239 19.00 18.83 13.77
C GLY A 239 19.60 19.27 12.43
N ASN A 240 18.92 20.18 11.74
CA ASN A 240 19.40 20.79 10.50
C ASN A 240 20.69 21.60 10.70
N TRP A 241 20.73 22.44 11.73
CA TRP A 241 21.91 23.23 12.06
C TRP A 241 23.12 22.33 12.38
N ARG A 242 22.93 21.29 13.21
CA ARG A 242 23.99 20.35 13.61
C ARG A 242 24.60 19.60 12.42
N HIS A 243 23.78 19.24 11.44
CA HIS A 243 24.21 18.46 10.26
C HIS A 243 24.42 19.30 9.01
N ARG A 244 24.26 20.63 9.09
CA ARG A 244 24.33 21.57 7.96
C ARG A 244 23.45 21.17 6.78
N VAL A 245 22.20 20.79 7.06
CA VAL A 245 21.20 20.43 6.04
C VAL A 245 20.04 21.41 6.01
N SER A 246 19.38 21.54 4.87
CA SER A 246 18.24 22.44 4.64
C SER A 246 16.92 21.66 4.51
N PHE A 247 16.70 20.66 5.36
CA PHE A 247 15.47 19.86 5.32
C PHE A 247 14.26 20.65 5.83
N ARG A 248 13.20 20.72 5.03
CA ARG A 248 11.90 21.21 5.47
C ARG A 248 10.91 20.05 5.51
N ARG A 249 10.22 19.87 6.63
CA ARG A 249 9.08 18.96 6.68
C ARG A 249 7.99 19.51 5.75
N VAL A 250 7.52 18.68 4.83
CA VAL A 250 6.28 18.97 4.10
C VAL A 250 5.16 18.95 5.12
N SER A 251 4.60 20.13 5.41
CA SER A 251 3.44 20.19 6.27
C SER A 251 2.24 19.65 5.50
N TRP A 252 1.28 19.10 6.21
CA TRP A 252 0.00 18.74 5.58
C TRP A 252 -0.65 19.94 4.88
N ARG A 253 -0.47 21.16 5.40
CA ARG A 253 -0.96 22.37 4.74
C ARG A 253 -0.28 22.63 3.41
N ASP A 254 1.02 22.32 3.30
CA ASP A 254 1.72 22.39 2.02
C ASP A 254 1.13 21.37 1.03
N ALA A 255 0.71 20.19 1.52
CA ALA A 255 0.01 19.20 0.69
C ALA A 255 -1.45 19.52 0.37
N ALA A 256 -2.12 20.29 1.23
CA ALA A 256 -3.44 20.84 0.98
C ALA A 256 -3.39 22.17 0.19
N GLY A 257 -2.20 22.67 -0.15
CA GLY A 257 -1.98 23.99 -0.73
C GLY A 257 -2.19 25.15 0.27
N PRO A 258 -1.52 26.30 0.06
CA PRO A 258 -1.68 27.48 0.90
C PRO A 258 -3.07 28.11 0.68
N GLY A 259 -4.08 27.58 1.38
CA GLY A 259 -5.38 28.23 1.52
C GLY A 259 -6.55 27.64 0.73
N ASP A 260 -6.46 26.43 0.18
CA ASP A 260 -7.62 25.84 -0.49
C ASP A 260 -8.23 24.64 0.26
N PRO A 261 -9.32 24.85 1.01
CA PRO A 261 -10.20 23.75 1.43
C PRO A 261 -10.74 22.93 0.24
N ARG A 262 -10.51 23.31 -1.03
CA ARG A 262 -10.74 22.50 -2.25
C ARG A 262 -9.63 21.53 -2.60
N VAL A 263 -8.43 21.50 -2.02
CA VAL A 263 -7.54 20.32 -2.23
C VAL A 263 -8.02 19.19 -1.35
N LEU A 264 -8.37 19.47 -0.08
CA LEU A 264 -9.11 18.51 0.73
C LEU A 264 -10.49 18.23 0.14
N ALA A 265 -11.29 19.23 -0.20
CA ALA A 265 -12.59 19.02 -0.82
C ALA A 265 -12.52 18.59 -2.29
N GLY A 266 -11.35 18.54 -2.93
CA GLY A 266 -11.10 18.17 -4.33
C GLY A 266 -10.54 16.77 -4.42
N ILE A 267 -9.60 16.44 -3.53
CA ILE A 267 -9.30 15.07 -3.13
C ILE A 267 -10.60 14.40 -2.64
N LEU A 268 -11.43 15.03 -1.81
CA LEU A 268 -12.73 14.49 -1.38
C LEU A 268 -13.87 14.61 -2.42
N ARG A 269 -13.79 15.52 -3.41
CA ARG A 269 -14.77 15.62 -4.53
C ARG A 269 -14.45 14.64 -5.68
N GLY A 270 -13.18 14.32 -5.85
CA GLY A 270 -12.64 13.45 -6.90
C GLY A 270 -12.33 12.04 -6.42
N VAL A 271 -12.10 11.82 -5.12
CA VAL A 271 -12.29 10.51 -4.50
C VAL A 271 -13.79 10.26 -4.59
N PRO A 272 -14.25 9.26 -5.35
CA PRO A 272 -15.65 8.91 -5.35
C PRO A 272 -16.08 8.77 -3.89
N ARG A 273 -17.24 9.35 -3.54
CA ARG A 273 -17.92 8.92 -2.31
C ARG A 273 -17.84 7.39 -2.29
N PRO A 274 -17.66 6.74 -1.13
CA PRO A 274 -17.88 5.29 -1.06
C PRO A 274 -19.01 4.97 -2.00
N LEU A 275 -18.77 4.06 -2.95
CA LEU A 275 -19.91 3.41 -3.57
C LEU A 275 -20.78 3.04 -2.37
N PRO A 276 -22.02 3.59 -2.26
CA PRO A 276 -22.89 3.16 -1.19
C PRO A 276 -22.80 1.63 -1.20
N PRO A 277 -22.62 0.97 -0.03
CA PRO A 277 -22.45 -0.48 0.02
C PRO A 277 -23.46 -1.03 -0.96
N PRO A 278 -23.01 -1.73 -2.03
CA PRO A 278 -23.77 -1.85 -3.26
C PRO A 278 -25.16 -2.17 -2.82
N GLN A 279 -26.11 -1.29 -3.16
CA GLN A 279 -27.50 -1.59 -2.91
C GLN A 279 -27.66 -2.92 -3.60
N THR A 280 -27.76 -4.01 -2.82
CA THR A 280 -27.89 -5.36 -3.32
C THR A 280 -28.90 -5.21 -4.42
N ALA A 281 -28.46 -5.35 -5.68
CA ALA A 281 -29.26 -4.90 -6.81
C ALA A 281 -30.46 -5.84 -6.84
N ALA A 282 -31.50 -5.46 -6.11
CA ALA A 282 -32.74 -6.18 -5.93
C ALA A 282 -33.46 -6.01 -7.26
N GLY A 283 -32.99 -6.74 -8.27
CA GLY A 283 -33.42 -6.53 -9.65
C GLY A 283 -32.46 -7.01 -10.75
N CYS A 284 -31.23 -7.45 -10.46
CA CYS A 284 -30.44 -8.14 -11.50
C CYS A 284 -31.06 -9.51 -11.75
N GLY A 285 -31.85 -9.60 -12.83
CA GLY A 285 -32.56 -10.80 -13.24
C GLY A 285 -31.63 -12.00 -13.32
N THR A 286 -32.13 -13.13 -12.83
CA THR A 286 -31.46 -14.43 -12.66
C THR A 286 -31.06 -15.14 -13.97
N GLY A 287 -30.88 -14.41 -15.07
CA GLY A 287 -30.64 -14.96 -16.41
C GLY A 287 -29.32 -14.59 -17.08
N GLY A 288 -28.50 -13.72 -16.48
CA GLY A 288 -27.18 -13.38 -17.02
C GLY A 288 -26.11 -14.40 -16.57
N SER A 289 -25.28 -14.90 -17.49
CA SER A 289 -24.07 -15.65 -17.13
C SER A 289 -23.23 -14.79 -16.19
N ALA A 290 -22.92 -15.30 -14.99
CA ALA A 290 -22.01 -14.64 -14.08
C ALA A 290 -20.69 -14.35 -14.82
N SER A 291 -20.22 -13.10 -14.77
CA SER A 291 -18.97 -12.69 -15.37
C SER A 291 -18.19 -11.83 -14.38
N TRP A 292 -16.88 -12.05 -14.32
CA TRP A 292 -15.96 -11.17 -13.59
C TRP A 292 -15.28 -10.22 -14.55
N HIS A 293 -14.83 -9.07 -14.04
CA HIS A 293 -14.10 -8.07 -14.80
C HIS A 293 -12.77 -7.76 -14.11
N LEU A 294 -11.66 -8.18 -14.73
CA LEU A 294 -10.31 -7.88 -14.28
C LEU A 294 -9.78 -6.62 -14.95
N HIS A 295 -9.33 -5.65 -14.17
CA HIS A 295 -8.51 -4.54 -14.61
C HIS A 295 -7.03 -4.86 -14.39
N ALA A 296 -6.23 -4.79 -15.46
CA ALA A 296 -4.84 -5.25 -15.46
C ALA A 296 -3.97 -4.40 -16.40
N ASP A 297 -2.66 -4.53 -16.26
CA ASP A 297 -1.66 -4.08 -17.24
C ASP A 297 -0.72 -5.24 -17.55
N ASP A 298 -0.47 -5.51 -18.82
CA ASP A 298 0.39 -6.61 -19.27
C ASP A 298 1.87 -6.36 -18.98
N ALA A 299 2.26 -5.10 -18.77
CA ALA A 299 3.60 -4.73 -18.38
C ALA A 299 3.87 -4.92 -16.88
N LEU A 300 2.84 -5.16 -16.06
CA LEU A 300 2.97 -5.32 -14.61
C LEU A 300 3.00 -6.81 -14.20
N PRO A 301 4.11 -7.32 -13.64
CA PRO A 301 4.25 -8.74 -13.29
C PRO A 301 3.18 -9.28 -12.34
N LEU A 302 2.67 -8.42 -11.44
CA LEU A 302 1.60 -8.78 -10.51
C LEU A 302 0.27 -9.05 -11.22
N CYS A 303 -0.01 -8.35 -12.32
CA CYS A 303 -1.20 -8.60 -13.13
C CYS A 303 -1.07 -9.92 -13.88
N THR A 304 0.11 -10.20 -14.45
CA THR A 304 0.39 -11.47 -15.13
C THR A 304 0.17 -12.67 -14.22
N ALA A 305 0.65 -12.61 -12.97
CA ALA A 305 0.47 -13.69 -12.01
C ALA A 305 -1.01 -13.99 -11.72
N VAL A 306 -1.83 -12.94 -11.55
CA VAL A 306 -3.29 -13.08 -11.33
C VAL A 306 -3.96 -13.68 -12.57
N ARG A 307 -3.61 -13.22 -13.77
CA ARG A 307 -4.17 -13.76 -15.02
C ARG A 307 -3.86 -15.24 -15.18
N ILE A 308 -2.61 -15.66 -14.94
CA ILE A 308 -2.21 -17.07 -15.00
C ILE A 308 -3.08 -17.92 -14.06
N VAL A 309 -3.28 -17.47 -12.82
CA VAL A 309 -4.11 -18.19 -11.85
C VAL A 309 -5.55 -18.30 -12.32
N LEU A 310 -6.16 -17.20 -12.79
CA LEU A 310 -7.54 -17.21 -13.29
C LEU A 310 -7.70 -18.14 -14.49
N ASP A 311 -6.76 -18.12 -15.43
CA ASP A 311 -6.76 -19.00 -16.60
C ASP A 311 -6.61 -20.48 -16.20
N MET A 312 -5.71 -20.79 -15.26
CA MET A 312 -5.54 -22.15 -14.74
C MET A 312 -6.79 -22.67 -14.02
N LEU A 313 -7.44 -21.82 -13.21
CA LEU A 313 -8.69 -22.19 -12.54
C LEU A 313 -9.85 -22.37 -13.52
N ALA A 314 -9.92 -21.55 -14.58
CA ALA A 314 -10.95 -21.64 -15.62
C ALA A 314 -10.81 -22.90 -16.51
N GLN A 315 -9.57 -23.33 -16.79
CA GLN A 315 -9.32 -24.54 -17.60
C GLN A 315 -9.67 -25.84 -16.86
N GLY A 316 -9.79 -25.79 -15.53
CA GLY A 316 -9.75 -26.99 -14.69
C GLY A 316 -8.40 -27.69 -14.79
N SER A 317 -8.07 -28.57 -13.86
CA SER A 317 -6.87 -29.39 -13.92
C SER A 317 -6.94 -30.37 -15.10
N SER A 318 -6.57 -29.91 -16.30
CA SER A 318 -6.59 -30.68 -17.55
C SER A 318 -5.56 -31.81 -17.62
N GLY A 319 -4.81 -32.04 -16.53
CA GLY A 319 -3.88 -33.15 -16.34
C GLY A 319 -4.55 -34.46 -15.93
N SER A 320 -5.17 -35.15 -16.89
CA SER A 320 -5.47 -36.60 -16.90
C SER A 320 -6.48 -37.24 -15.92
N GLU A 321 -6.92 -36.59 -14.84
CA GLU A 321 -8.01 -37.15 -14.02
C GLU A 321 -9.30 -36.35 -14.25
N ARG A 322 -10.34 -37.04 -14.73
CA ARG A 322 -11.67 -36.44 -14.99
C ARG A 322 -12.09 -35.60 -13.78
N PRO A 323 -12.34 -34.29 -13.94
CA PRO A 323 -12.81 -33.47 -12.83
C PRO A 323 -14.11 -34.05 -12.30
N SER A 324 -14.18 -34.18 -10.97
CA SER A 324 -15.41 -34.58 -10.27
C SER A 324 -16.57 -33.67 -10.73
N PRO A 325 -17.76 -34.20 -11.00
CA PRO A 325 -18.92 -33.44 -11.51
C PRO A 325 -19.44 -32.33 -10.56
N ALA A 326 -18.80 -32.13 -9.40
CA ALA A 326 -19.14 -31.10 -8.42
C ALA A 326 -18.27 -29.83 -8.50
N ALA A 327 -17.33 -29.71 -9.46
CA ALA A 327 -16.53 -28.50 -9.61
C ALA A 327 -17.36 -27.40 -10.31
N THR A 328 -17.69 -26.33 -9.57
CA THR A 328 -18.26 -25.12 -10.15
C THR A 328 -17.21 -24.45 -11.03
N ALA A 329 -17.45 -24.37 -12.33
CA ALA A 329 -16.58 -23.62 -13.22
C ALA A 329 -16.55 -22.15 -12.78
N LEU A 330 -15.37 -21.52 -12.81
CA LEU A 330 -15.27 -20.10 -12.55
C LEU A 330 -16.12 -19.29 -13.54
N PRO A 331 -16.69 -18.15 -13.11
CA PRO A 331 -17.30 -17.19 -14.01
C PRO A 331 -16.36 -16.76 -15.14
N GLN A 332 -16.91 -16.40 -16.30
CA GLN A 332 -16.12 -15.86 -17.41
C GLN A 332 -15.41 -14.58 -16.96
N VAL A 333 -14.09 -14.50 -17.12
CA VAL A 333 -13.31 -13.31 -16.80
C VAL A 333 -13.14 -12.44 -18.05
N ARG A 334 -13.63 -11.20 -18.00
CA ARG A 334 -13.34 -10.15 -18.99
C ARG A 334 -12.16 -9.32 -18.51
N VAL A 335 -11.22 -9.00 -19.40
CA VAL A 335 -10.03 -8.22 -19.06
C VAL A 335 -10.10 -6.85 -19.69
N SER A 336 -9.93 -5.79 -18.90
CA SER A 336 -9.63 -4.43 -19.37
C SER A 336 -8.17 -4.12 -19.11
N LEU A 337 -7.43 -3.92 -20.20
CA LEU A 337 -6.04 -3.47 -20.15
C LEU A 337 -5.99 -1.96 -19.92
N LEU A 338 -5.28 -1.56 -18.88
CA LEU A 338 -5.03 -0.18 -18.51
C LEU A 338 -3.54 0.09 -18.67
N ASP A 339 -3.18 1.04 -19.53
CA ASP A 339 -1.79 1.47 -19.67
C ASP A 339 -1.36 2.25 -18.40
N HIS A 340 -0.58 1.59 -17.55
CA HIS A 340 -0.05 2.16 -16.32
C HIS A 340 0.97 3.27 -16.60
N SER A 341 1.70 3.20 -17.70
CA SER A 341 2.68 4.22 -18.08
C SER A 341 2.02 5.55 -18.46
N LEU A 342 0.79 5.49 -18.99
CA LEU A 342 -0.07 6.64 -19.27
C LEU A 342 -1.05 6.97 -18.13
N CYS A 343 -0.89 6.36 -16.96
CA CYS A 343 -1.73 6.61 -15.78
C CYS A 343 -3.23 6.34 -16.01
N HIS A 344 -3.63 5.41 -16.90
CA HIS A 344 -5.04 5.02 -17.06
C HIS A 344 -5.64 4.40 -15.80
N ASN A 345 -4.78 3.77 -14.97
CA ASN A 345 -5.09 3.31 -13.62
C ASN A 345 -5.32 4.46 -12.61
N PHE A 346 -5.21 5.71 -13.02
CA PHE A 346 -5.60 6.88 -12.22
C PHE A 346 -6.79 7.63 -12.84
N SER A 347 -7.41 7.08 -13.89
CA SER A 347 -8.66 7.60 -14.42
C SER A 347 -9.75 7.62 -13.35
N ARG A 348 -10.65 8.62 -13.42
CA ARG A 348 -11.77 8.74 -12.47
C ARG A 348 -12.56 7.44 -12.33
N LYS A 349 -12.86 6.79 -13.46
CA LYS A 349 -13.59 5.51 -13.50
C LYS A 349 -12.86 4.40 -12.76
N TYR A 350 -11.55 4.28 -12.93
CA TYR A 350 -10.81 3.21 -12.25
C TYR A 350 -10.63 3.47 -10.75
N LEU A 351 -10.49 4.74 -10.33
CA LEU A 351 -10.40 5.09 -8.92
C LEU A 351 -11.66 4.78 -8.11
N GLU A 352 -12.80 4.55 -8.78
CA GLU A 352 -14.01 3.98 -8.15
C GLU A 352 -13.80 2.54 -7.67
N CYS A 353 -12.90 1.80 -8.32
CA CYS A 353 -12.51 0.45 -7.93
C CYS A 353 -11.34 0.47 -6.94
N MET A 354 -10.29 1.24 -7.25
CA MET A 354 -9.06 1.27 -6.45
C MET A 354 -8.60 2.71 -6.18
N PRO A 355 -8.88 3.28 -4.99
CA PRO A 355 -8.72 4.72 -4.72
C PRO A 355 -7.29 5.29 -4.84
N TRP A 356 -6.25 4.46 -4.82
CA TRP A 356 -4.87 4.88 -5.06
C TRP A 356 -4.28 4.34 -6.38
N GLY A 357 -5.14 3.82 -7.25
CA GLY A 357 -4.80 3.47 -8.63
C GLY A 357 -3.95 2.21 -8.80
N GLU A 358 -3.83 1.35 -7.80
CA GLU A 358 -3.03 0.13 -7.92
C GLU A 358 -3.70 -0.91 -8.81
N LEU A 359 -2.90 -1.72 -9.51
CA LEU A 359 -3.34 -2.84 -10.36
C LEU A 359 -2.76 -4.16 -9.82
N PRO A 360 -3.45 -5.30 -10.04
CA PRO A 360 -4.78 -5.44 -10.63
C PRO A 360 -5.92 -5.24 -9.61
N SER A 361 -7.13 -5.07 -10.12
CA SER A 361 -8.39 -5.22 -9.38
C SER A 361 -9.39 -6.06 -10.17
N LEU A 362 -10.21 -6.80 -9.46
CA LEU A 362 -11.26 -7.67 -10.01
C LEU A 362 -12.61 -7.15 -9.52
N VAL A 363 -13.57 -6.99 -10.41
CA VAL A 363 -14.98 -6.79 -10.07
C VAL A 363 -15.69 -8.12 -10.26
N ASP A 364 -16.28 -8.67 -9.21
CA ASP A 364 -17.00 -9.94 -9.29
C ASP A 364 -18.41 -9.77 -9.92
N SER A 365 -19.17 -10.88 -9.98
CA SER A 365 -20.51 -10.87 -10.58
C SER A 365 -21.54 -10.06 -9.79
N ASP A 366 -21.27 -9.79 -8.51
CA ASP A 366 -22.13 -9.00 -7.64
C ASP A 366 -21.75 -7.50 -7.69
N GLY A 367 -20.76 -7.14 -8.50
CA GLY A 367 -20.24 -5.78 -8.60
C GLY A 367 -19.26 -5.42 -7.48
N GLU A 368 -18.82 -6.41 -6.69
CA GLU A 368 -17.92 -6.19 -5.57
C GLU A 368 -16.47 -6.17 -6.04
N VAL A 369 -15.70 -5.23 -5.49
CA VAL A 369 -14.31 -5.06 -5.89
C VAL A 369 -13.40 -5.87 -4.98
N VAL A 370 -12.56 -6.71 -5.60
CA VAL A 370 -11.45 -7.42 -4.97
C VAL A 370 -10.16 -6.82 -5.51
N PHE A 371 -9.38 -6.18 -4.64
CA PHE A 371 -8.09 -5.61 -5.01
C PHE A 371 -6.95 -6.28 -4.26
N GLY A 372 -5.79 -6.26 -4.91
CA GLY A 372 -4.58 -6.87 -4.42
C GLY A 372 -4.36 -8.27 -5.01
N PRO A 373 -3.20 -8.54 -5.61
CA PRO A 373 -2.97 -9.77 -6.38
C PRO A 373 -3.33 -11.03 -5.60
N MET A 374 -2.86 -11.14 -4.36
CA MET A 374 -3.14 -12.32 -3.53
C MET A 374 -4.55 -12.40 -2.99
N ASN A 375 -5.23 -11.27 -2.81
CA ASN A 375 -6.62 -11.29 -2.41
C ASN A 375 -7.50 -11.77 -3.56
N ILE A 376 -7.17 -11.36 -4.80
CA ILE A 376 -7.85 -11.84 -6.01
C ILE A 376 -7.61 -13.34 -6.18
N VAL A 377 -6.38 -13.83 -5.97
CA VAL A 377 -6.06 -15.26 -6.01
C VAL A 377 -6.79 -16.03 -4.92
N ASP A 378 -6.73 -15.59 -3.65
CA ASP A 378 -7.43 -16.24 -2.53
C ASP A 378 -8.94 -16.29 -2.81
N PHE A 379 -9.53 -15.18 -3.26
CA PHE A 379 -10.95 -15.10 -3.63
C PHE A 379 -11.30 -16.07 -4.76
N ALA A 380 -10.54 -16.07 -5.85
CA ALA A 380 -10.78 -16.97 -6.98
C ALA A 380 -10.63 -18.45 -6.60
N CYS A 381 -9.68 -18.78 -5.72
CA CYS A 381 -9.51 -20.13 -5.21
C CYS A 381 -10.68 -20.56 -4.32
N GLU A 382 -11.21 -19.66 -3.47
CA GLU A 382 -12.41 -19.95 -2.68
C GLU A 382 -13.62 -20.23 -3.60
N GLU A 383 -13.78 -19.46 -4.68
CA GLU A 383 -14.88 -19.63 -5.65
C GLU A 383 -14.76 -20.89 -6.51
N ALA A 384 -13.54 -21.29 -6.85
CA ALA A 384 -13.26 -22.50 -7.63
C ALA A 384 -13.41 -23.80 -6.81
N GLY A 385 -13.69 -23.71 -5.50
CA GLY A 385 -13.92 -24.85 -4.62
C GLY A 385 -12.76 -25.85 -4.62
N SER A 386 -13.03 -27.09 -5.02
CA SER A 386 -12.01 -28.16 -5.03
C SER A 386 -10.83 -27.86 -5.95
N VAL A 387 -11.03 -27.18 -7.08
CA VAL A 387 -9.94 -26.78 -7.99
C VAL A 387 -9.04 -25.73 -7.33
N GLY A 388 -9.64 -24.80 -6.59
CA GLY A 388 -8.89 -23.79 -5.84
C GLY A 388 -8.03 -24.36 -4.72
N SER A 389 -8.41 -25.52 -4.15
CA SER A 389 -7.62 -26.20 -3.13
C SER A 389 -6.26 -26.71 -3.63
N LEU A 390 -6.08 -26.82 -4.96
CA LEU A 390 -4.79 -27.14 -5.59
C LEU A 390 -3.79 -25.97 -5.47
N MET A 391 -4.28 -24.73 -5.41
CA MET A 391 -3.46 -23.53 -5.32
C MET A 391 -3.35 -23.00 -3.89
N MET A 392 -4.41 -23.14 -3.11
CA MET A 392 -4.48 -22.76 -1.71
C MET A 392 -4.65 -24.00 -0.83
N PRO A 393 -3.55 -24.52 -0.23
CA PRO A 393 -3.59 -25.77 0.53
C PRO A 393 -4.57 -25.79 1.70
N ALA A 394 -5.02 -26.98 2.10
CA ALA A 394 -5.93 -27.13 3.23
C ALA A 394 -5.29 -26.89 4.61
N SER A 395 -3.97 -27.11 4.77
CA SER A 395 -3.32 -26.95 6.07
C SER A 395 -2.96 -25.47 6.35
N PRO A 396 -3.19 -24.96 7.57
CA PRO A 396 -2.82 -23.59 7.96
C PRO A 396 -1.35 -23.26 7.66
N LYS A 397 -0.43 -24.18 7.95
CA LYS A 397 1.01 -24.00 7.69
C LYS A 397 1.31 -23.85 6.20
N ALA A 398 0.71 -24.68 5.34
CA ALA A 398 0.96 -24.61 3.91
C ALA A 398 0.36 -23.33 3.31
N ARG A 399 -0.84 -22.89 3.72
CA ARG A 399 -1.37 -21.56 3.33
C ARG A 399 -0.48 -20.42 3.79
N ALA A 400 -0.01 -20.47 5.03
CA ALA A 400 0.91 -19.46 5.54
C ALA A 400 2.21 -19.43 4.72
N THR A 401 2.67 -20.58 4.24
CA THR A 401 3.83 -20.67 3.35
C THR A 401 3.56 -20.01 2.00
N VAL A 402 2.42 -20.25 1.37
CA VAL A 402 2.00 -19.58 0.12
C VAL A 402 1.93 -18.07 0.33
N ARG A 403 1.19 -17.62 1.34
CA ARG A 403 1.01 -16.18 1.64
C ARG A 403 2.33 -15.49 1.98
N ARG A 404 3.22 -16.17 2.71
CA ARG A 404 4.58 -15.68 3.02
C ARG A 404 5.39 -15.45 1.75
N TRP A 405 5.38 -16.40 0.82
CA TRP A 405 6.12 -16.25 -0.44
C TRP A 405 5.52 -15.19 -1.35
N ALA A 406 4.19 -15.07 -1.38
CA ALA A 406 3.54 -14.03 -2.15
C ALA A 406 3.77 -12.63 -1.57
N GLY A 407 3.70 -12.49 -0.25
CA GLY A 407 4.10 -11.25 0.45
C GLY A 407 5.56 -10.90 0.16
N TRP A 408 6.46 -11.89 0.18
CA TRP A 408 7.86 -11.70 -0.22
C TRP A 408 8.02 -11.29 -1.68
N ALA A 409 7.28 -11.88 -2.62
CA ALA A 409 7.35 -11.53 -4.03
C ALA A 409 6.92 -10.07 -4.25
N ARG A 410 5.88 -9.61 -3.53
CA ARG A 410 5.48 -8.21 -3.54
C ARG A 410 6.55 -7.31 -2.92
N THR A 411 6.94 -7.57 -1.66
CA THR A 411 7.77 -6.64 -0.88
C THR A 411 9.27 -6.72 -1.19
N GLY A 412 9.72 -7.83 -1.76
CA GLY A 412 11.12 -8.15 -2.03
C GLY A 412 11.48 -8.12 -3.51
N TRP A 413 10.53 -8.39 -4.41
CA TRP A 413 10.78 -8.36 -5.85
C TRP A 413 10.07 -7.20 -6.53
N HIS A 414 8.74 -7.17 -6.52
CA HIS A 414 7.97 -6.20 -7.30
C HIS A 414 8.42 -4.76 -7.04
N TYR A 415 8.55 -4.34 -5.77
CA TYR A 415 9.00 -2.97 -5.48
C TYR A 415 10.46 -2.68 -5.78
N GLN A 416 11.32 -3.69 -5.80
CA GLN A 416 12.71 -3.50 -6.23
C GLN A 416 12.81 -3.37 -7.74
N LEU A 417 11.90 -4.01 -8.48
CA LEU A 417 11.83 -3.96 -9.93
C LEU A 417 11.08 -2.73 -10.45
N LEU A 418 10.12 -2.18 -9.69
CA LEU A 418 9.31 -1.05 -10.17
C LEU A 418 10.14 0.18 -10.59
N PRO A 419 11.19 0.61 -9.85
CA PRO A 419 12.08 1.68 -10.32
C PRO A 419 12.80 1.35 -11.63
N LEU A 420 13.16 0.08 -11.84
CA LEU A 420 13.79 -0.40 -13.08
C LEU A 420 12.78 -0.40 -14.23
N TYR A 421 11.55 -0.85 -13.99
CA TYR A 421 10.45 -0.76 -14.96
C TYR A 421 10.27 0.69 -15.44
N TRP A 422 10.17 1.65 -14.51
CA TRP A 422 10.02 3.05 -14.87
C TRP A 422 11.23 3.58 -15.65
N ARG A 423 12.44 3.22 -15.24
CA ARG A 423 13.68 3.70 -15.87
C ARG A 423 13.93 3.09 -17.25
N ASP A 424 13.76 1.79 -17.38
CA ASP A 424 14.25 1.00 -18.51
C ASP A 424 13.16 0.59 -19.50
N VAL A 425 11.88 0.62 -19.08
CA VAL A 425 10.74 0.20 -19.91
C VAL A 425 9.81 1.38 -20.18
N ALA A 426 9.13 1.90 -19.15
CA ALA A 426 8.10 2.91 -19.33
C ALA A 426 8.68 4.25 -19.83
N GLY A 427 9.76 4.75 -19.22
CA GLY A 427 10.39 6.01 -19.66
C GLY A 427 10.81 6.01 -21.13
N PRO A 428 11.58 5.00 -21.59
CA PRO A 428 11.93 4.86 -23.01
C PRO A 428 10.71 4.67 -23.92
N ALA A 429 9.68 3.93 -23.49
CA ALA A 429 8.45 3.78 -24.26
C ALA A 429 7.71 5.10 -24.43
N LEU A 430 7.53 5.86 -23.34
CA LEU A 430 6.94 7.21 -23.38
C LEU A 430 7.78 8.14 -24.27
N PHE A 431 9.11 8.13 -24.14
CA PHE A 431 9.96 8.97 -24.98
C PHE A 431 9.88 8.60 -26.47
N ARG A 432 9.78 7.31 -26.82
CA ARG A 432 9.52 6.90 -28.22
C ARG A 432 8.18 7.42 -28.73
N SER A 433 7.14 7.40 -27.90
CA SER A 433 5.79 7.83 -28.28
C SER A 433 5.66 9.35 -28.43
N PHE A 434 6.30 10.14 -27.56
CA PHE A 434 6.13 11.60 -27.51
C PHE A 434 7.35 12.39 -27.99
N GLY A 435 8.46 11.73 -28.30
CA GLY A 435 9.70 12.37 -28.74
C GLY A 435 10.20 13.39 -27.72
N ARG A 436 10.56 14.59 -28.19
CA ARG A 436 10.97 15.71 -27.31
C ARG A 436 9.79 16.53 -26.78
N ASP A 437 8.56 16.24 -27.21
CA ASP A 437 7.37 17.01 -26.87
C ASP A 437 6.81 16.60 -25.50
N ARG A 438 7.41 17.19 -24.45
CA ARG A 438 6.97 16.96 -23.06
C ARG A 438 5.54 17.44 -22.84
N ASP A 439 5.11 18.47 -23.56
CA ASP A 439 3.77 19.04 -23.39
C ASP A 439 2.70 18.12 -23.98
N ALA A 440 3.00 17.45 -25.11
CA ALA A 440 2.14 16.40 -25.65
C ALA A 440 1.97 15.22 -24.66
N LEU A 441 3.05 14.78 -24.00
CA LEU A 441 2.94 13.78 -22.93
C LEU A 441 2.07 14.29 -21.78
N ALA A 442 2.31 15.52 -21.30
CA ALA A 442 1.52 16.10 -20.22
C ALA A 442 0.02 16.19 -20.57
N GLN A 443 -0.32 16.56 -21.81
CA GLN A 443 -1.69 16.58 -22.30
C GLN A 443 -2.32 15.19 -22.32
N ALA A 444 -1.59 14.17 -22.77
CA ALA A 444 -2.05 12.79 -22.76
C ALA A 444 -2.31 12.28 -21.33
N LEU A 445 -1.39 12.56 -20.40
CA LEU A 445 -1.55 12.21 -18.98
C LEU A 445 -2.75 12.95 -18.36
N CYS A 446 -2.92 14.25 -18.62
CA CYS A 446 -4.08 15.01 -18.16
C CYS A 446 -5.40 14.43 -18.70
N ALA A 447 -5.43 14.02 -19.97
CA ALA A 447 -6.61 13.39 -20.57
C ALA A 447 -6.93 12.05 -19.89
N ALA A 448 -5.92 11.22 -19.59
CA ALA A 448 -6.08 9.96 -18.87
C ALA A 448 -6.58 10.16 -17.42
N LEU A 449 -6.04 11.16 -16.73
CA LEU A 449 -6.41 11.50 -15.35
C LEU A 449 -7.81 12.11 -15.25
N GLY A 450 -8.21 12.89 -16.26
CA GLY A 450 -9.44 13.68 -16.28
C GLY A 450 -9.41 14.93 -15.38
N ASP A 451 -8.23 15.29 -14.87
CA ASP A 451 -8.01 16.42 -13.97
C ASP A 451 -6.53 16.86 -14.01
N PRO A 452 -6.22 18.05 -14.57
CA PRO A 452 -4.86 18.55 -14.67
C PRO A 452 -4.17 18.80 -13.32
N GLU A 453 -4.92 19.06 -12.23
CA GLU A 453 -4.32 19.30 -10.92
C GLU A 453 -3.64 18.04 -10.34
N ARG A 454 -4.00 16.87 -10.89
CA ARG A 454 -3.46 15.57 -10.47
C ARG A 454 -2.19 15.18 -11.22
N LEU A 455 -1.78 15.93 -12.25
CA LEU A 455 -0.64 15.61 -13.10
C LEU A 455 0.67 15.46 -12.29
N GLU A 456 0.96 16.43 -11.43
CA GLU A 456 2.20 16.47 -10.63
C GLU A 456 2.21 15.47 -9.45
N VAL A 457 1.11 14.75 -9.23
CA VAL A 457 0.93 13.84 -8.11
C VAL A 457 0.81 12.40 -8.59
N ASP A 458 -0.18 12.13 -9.43
CA ASP A 458 -0.51 10.79 -9.90
C ASP A 458 0.34 10.38 -11.11
N ALA A 459 0.80 11.36 -11.90
CA ALA A 459 1.66 11.14 -13.07
C ALA A 459 3.15 11.40 -12.79
N LEU A 460 3.53 11.67 -11.54
CA LEU A 460 4.90 12.03 -11.17
C LEU A 460 5.93 10.99 -11.65
N SER A 461 5.65 9.69 -11.47
CA SER A 461 6.56 8.62 -11.90
C SER A 461 6.71 8.55 -13.42
N ALA A 462 5.62 8.77 -14.17
CA ALA A 462 5.64 8.79 -15.64
C ALA A 462 6.45 9.99 -16.17
N LEU A 463 6.21 11.19 -15.62
CA LEU A 463 6.95 12.40 -15.99
C LEU A 463 8.45 12.27 -15.70
N GLN A 464 8.81 11.80 -14.50
CA GLN A 464 10.21 11.59 -14.13
C GLN A 464 10.88 10.52 -15.00
N ALA A 465 10.17 9.45 -15.34
CA ALA A 465 10.68 8.41 -16.22
C ALA A 465 10.95 8.93 -17.64
N TYR A 466 10.01 9.68 -18.20
CA TYR A 466 10.16 10.35 -19.49
C TYR A 466 11.32 11.36 -19.48
N ASP A 467 11.39 12.24 -18.49
CA ASP A 467 12.43 13.27 -18.40
C ASP A 467 13.84 12.65 -18.30
N ARG A 468 13.98 11.51 -17.60
CA ARG A 468 15.22 10.73 -17.57
C ARG A 468 15.57 10.12 -18.93
N ALA A 469 14.60 9.52 -19.62
CA ALA A 469 14.81 8.92 -20.94
C ALA A 469 15.21 9.99 -21.98
N ARG A 470 14.55 11.15 -21.95
CA ARG A 470 14.91 12.31 -22.78
C ARG A 470 16.33 12.79 -22.51
N ALA A 471 16.71 12.96 -21.24
CA ALA A 471 18.05 13.41 -20.87
C ALA A 471 19.14 12.41 -21.32
N ALA A 472 18.87 11.10 -21.23
CA ALA A 472 19.78 10.07 -21.73
C ALA A 472 19.98 10.14 -23.26
N PHE A 473 18.91 10.44 -24.00
CA PHE A 473 18.97 10.65 -25.45
C PHE A 473 19.74 11.93 -25.83
N GLU A 474 19.49 13.04 -25.14
CA GLU A 474 20.15 14.33 -25.40
C GLU A 474 21.63 14.34 -24.97
N GLY A 475 21.98 13.61 -23.92
CA GLY A 475 23.33 13.49 -23.37
C GLY A 475 24.34 12.74 -24.25
N GLY A 476 23.96 12.33 -25.47
CA GLY A 476 24.91 11.79 -26.43
C GLY A 476 25.34 10.34 -26.16
N ALA A 477 24.49 9.54 -25.52
CA ALA A 477 24.57 8.09 -25.68
C ALA A 477 24.21 7.73 -27.14
N SER A 478 25.15 8.00 -28.05
CA SER A 478 25.13 7.67 -29.48
C SER A 478 25.19 6.16 -29.75
N GLY A 479 24.70 5.35 -28.81
CA GLY A 479 24.36 3.97 -29.11
C GLY A 479 23.18 4.02 -30.07
N THR A 480 23.47 3.76 -31.34
CA THR A 480 22.51 3.48 -32.40
C THR A 480 21.30 2.78 -31.81
N VAL A 481 20.16 3.47 -31.73
CA VAL A 481 18.88 2.81 -31.53
C VAL A 481 18.79 1.80 -32.66
N PRO A 482 18.65 0.48 -32.40
CA PRO A 482 18.42 -0.46 -33.46
C PRO A 482 17.21 0.04 -34.22
N GLU A 483 17.43 0.40 -35.47
CA GLU A 483 16.39 0.83 -36.41
C GLU A 483 15.57 -0.41 -36.77
N GLU A 484 14.90 -1.02 -35.78
CA GLU A 484 14.01 -2.15 -35.99
C GLU A 484 12.66 -1.61 -36.44
N ALA A 485 12.55 -1.52 -37.76
CA ALA A 485 11.40 -1.97 -38.54
C ALA A 485 10.02 -1.74 -37.90
N HIS A 486 9.52 -0.51 -38.04
CA HIS A 486 8.07 -0.30 -38.15
C HIS A 486 7.60 -0.84 -39.52
N GLY A 487 7.51 -2.16 -39.63
CA GLY A 487 6.62 -2.83 -40.57
C GLY A 487 5.21 -2.77 -40.00
N ALA A 488 4.30 -2.15 -40.75
CA ALA A 488 2.88 -2.10 -40.46
C ALA A 488 2.29 -3.51 -40.22
N GLY A 489 1.44 -3.62 -39.20
CA GLY A 489 0.62 -4.78 -38.88
C GLY A 489 -0.47 -4.39 -37.91
#